data_AF-A0A957S6M9-F1
#
_entry.id   AF-A0A957S6M9-F1
#
_cell.length_a   1.000
_cell.length_b   1.000
_cell.length_c   1.000
_cell.angle_alpha   90.00
_cell.angle_beta   90.00
_cell.angle_gamma   90.00
#
_symmetry.space_group_name_H-M   'P 1'
#
loop_
_entity.id
_entity.type
_entity.pdbx_description
1 polymer ?
#
loop_
_entity_poly.entity_id
_entity_poly.type
_entity_poly.pdbx_seq_one_letter_code
_entity_poly.pdbx_strand_id
1 'polypeptide(L)'
;MSLEQKGFTKTNPSIALLRRHEPILRFTKGERFFPMDVARYVLHCSLWAQRPDRKPIRLVPYGKLSLDTLGKPHPDEFGTVHYLKLVDPLSPANLAAYTMQSNIEERSGFKAGRARLARVGYLSRMVDALFSLSLLARGRVPGDTAAAAELVYRKQLHEHKRFTYHGRVVEQEGWTVLQYWYFYLFNNWRSGFSGANDHEADWEMVSLYLARDEAGELRPEWVAYASHDYHGDDLRRHWSDPELVRDGAHPVVFVGAGSHASYFGAGEYLAELELAFLRPLIRVTDQLQRLWYDRLRQYRFDSPDEADEHQRLFRIPFVDYARGDGRTIGPGQEHIWFEPRLIDEGTPWVAKYRGLWGLYTRDPFAGEDAPAGPMYNRDGTVRRSWYDPVGWAGLDKVPPPVVKRRLISERLGEIDGEQAARRSEIEEKTQRLRELGVEAMAMRQQPHLNRLYDEHERKLAALSEEINQLRSTVSQESALRAALARYEQQLRDGGPFDYRSHIRHVHEPTAAATLRITRVAELWAALSSGLMLILLVLLLLFAPAHLVIGSIALILLFFTIEATFRGQIIRFVTRLTVLLAVVASLVLLRTFFWQIVVALLLLIGLYIIADNVRELLVTE
;
A
#
# COMPACT_ATOMS: atom_id res chain seq x y z
N MET A 1 -9.77 -61.94 5.33
CA MET A 1 -10.91 -61.09 4.96
C MET A 1 -10.91 -59.89 5.89
N SER A 2 -10.66 -58.72 5.32
CA SER A 2 -10.16 -57.52 5.99
C SER A 2 -11.24 -56.70 6.68
N LEU A 3 -10.83 -56.06 7.77
CA LEU A 3 -11.47 -54.95 8.48
C LEU A 3 -11.34 -53.62 7.69
N GLU A 4 -11.66 -53.62 6.39
CA GLU A 4 -11.51 -52.45 5.50
C GLU A 4 -12.81 -51.75 5.10
N GLN A 5 -13.87 -51.83 5.91
CA GLN A 5 -15.09 -51.04 5.62
C GLN A 5 -15.68 -50.45 6.90
N LYS A 6 -15.04 -49.40 7.43
CA LYS A 6 -15.66 -48.40 8.31
C LYS A 6 -14.72 -47.20 8.48
N GLY A 7 -14.59 -46.42 7.42
CA GLY A 7 -13.89 -45.14 7.42
C GLY A 7 -14.61 -44.17 6.49
N PHE A 8 -15.85 -43.79 6.83
CA PHE A 8 -16.45 -42.59 6.27
C PHE A 8 -15.55 -41.42 6.70
N THR A 9 -14.70 -40.95 5.80
CA THR A 9 -13.84 -39.78 6.00
C THR A 9 -14.71 -38.56 6.28
N LYS A 10 -14.78 -38.14 7.55
CA LYS A 10 -15.27 -36.79 7.89
C LYS A 10 -14.39 -35.80 7.14
N THR A 11 -14.96 -35.09 6.18
CA THR A 11 -14.32 -33.95 5.51
C THR A 11 -13.84 -32.97 6.58
N ASN A 12 -12.56 -32.59 6.54
CA ASN A 12 -12.00 -31.60 7.46
C ASN A 12 -12.82 -30.29 7.33
N PRO A 13 -13.41 -29.77 8.42
CA PRO A 13 -14.33 -28.62 8.36
C PRO A 13 -13.66 -27.37 7.79
N SER A 14 -12.36 -27.16 8.03
CA SER A 14 -11.61 -26.04 7.45
C SER A 14 -11.45 -26.17 5.94
N ILE A 15 -11.21 -27.39 5.44
CA ILE A 15 -11.15 -27.66 3.99
C ILE A 15 -12.52 -27.44 3.35
N ALA A 16 -13.59 -27.89 4.00
CA ALA A 16 -14.96 -27.68 3.51
C ALA A 16 -15.29 -26.18 3.42
N LEU A 17 -14.89 -25.39 4.43
CA LEU A 17 -15.11 -23.95 4.46
C LEU A 17 -14.31 -23.20 3.39
N LEU A 18 -13.02 -23.56 3.21
CA LEU A 18 -12.19 -23.02 2.12
C LEU A 18 -12.80 -23.33 0.75
N ARG A 19 -13.18 -24.59 0.50
CA ARG A 19 -13.80 -25.01 -0.77
C ARG A 19 -15.09 -24.27 -1.09
N ARG A 20 -15.92 -23.98 -0.07
CA ARG A 20 -17.18 -23.24 -0.24
C ARG A 20 -16.96 -21.83 -0.81
N HIS A 21 -15.81 -21.23 -0.54
CA HIS A 21 -15.51 -19.84 -0.90
C HIS A 21 -14.22 -19.70 -1.72
N GLU A 22 -13.84 -20.76 -2.44
CA GLU A 22 -12.61 -20.79 -3.26
C GLU A 22 -12.58 -19.63 -4.26
N PRO A 23 -11.49 -18.84 -4.31
CA PRO A 23 -11.38 -17.78 -5.30
C PRO A 23 -11.23 -18.32 -6.72
N ILE A 24 -11.67 -17.53 -7.69
CA ILE A 24 -11.45 -17.75 -9.12
C ILE A 24 -10.35 -16.80 -9.58
N LEU A 25 -9.24 -17.34 -10.05
CA LEU A 25 -8.14 -16.55 -10.62
C LEU A 25 -8.32 -16.39 -12.13
N ARG A 26 -8.21 -15.16 -12.61
CA ARG A 26 -8.18 -14.82 -14.05
C ARG A 26 -6.83 -14.23 -14.39
N PHE A 27 -6.09 -14.92 -15.26
CA PHE A 27 -4.75 -14.52 -15.68
C PHE A 27 -4.78 -13.74 -16.98
N THR A 28 -3.74 -12.95 -17.22
CA THR A 28 -3.52 -12.29 -18.51
C THR A 28 -3.00 -13.29 -19.54
N LYS A 29 -3.42 -13.13 -20.80
CA LYS A 29 -2.93 -13.96 -21.90
C LYS A 29 -1.41 -13.85 -22.01
N GLY A 30 -0.73 -14.99 -22.03
CA GLY A 30 0.74 -15.06 -22.04
C GLY A 30 1.37 -15.37 -20.69
N GLU A 31 0.57 -15.43 -19.61
CA GLU A 31 1.03 -15.96 -18.32
C GLU A 31 1.54 -17.40 -18.46
N ARG A 32 2.69 -17.67 -17.84
CA ARG A 32 3.44 -18.93 -17.94
C ARG A 32 3.41 -19.70 -16.63
N PHE A 33 3.31 -19.02 -15.49
CA PHE A 33 3.36 -19.64 -14.17
C PHE A 33 1.99 -19.58 -13.49
N PHE A 34 1.58 -20.68 -12.86
CA PHE A 34 0.29 -20.79 -12.19
C PHE A 34 0.47 -21.41 -10.79
N PRO A 35 -0.50 -21.24 -9.88
CA PRO A 35 -0.36 -21.71 -8.51
C PRO A 35 -0.16 -23.22 -8.42
N MET A 36 0.82 -23.65 -7.63
CA MET A 36 1.22 -25.05 -7.50
C MET A 36 1.52 -25.45 -6.05
N ASP A 37 1.59 -26.77 -5.81
CA ASP A 37 2.00 -27.35 -4.52
C ASP A 37 3.49 -27.11 -4.28
N VAL A 38 3.84 -26.50 -3.15
CA VAL A 38 5.22 -26.17 -2.77
C VAL A 38 6.10 -27.40 -2.62
N ALA A 39 5.52 -28.56 -2.30
CA ALA A 39 6.27 -29.82 -2.21
C ALA A 39 6.99 -30.12 -3.53
N ARG A 40 6.35 -29.81 -4.67
CA ARG A 40 6.92 -30.02 -6.00
C ARG A 40 8.08 -29.08 -6.25
N TYR A 41 7.93 -27.81 -5.90
CA TYR A 41 9.03 -26.85 -6.01
C TYR A 41 10.24 -27.27 -5.18
N VAL A 42 10.03 -27.62 -3.92
CA VAL A 42 11.09 -28.02 -2.98
C VAL A 42 11.86 -29.25 -3.44
N LEU A 43 11.19 -30.24 -4.07
CA LEU A 43 11.85 -31.42 -4.64
C LEU A 43 12.87 -31.08 -5.75
N HIS A 44 12.64 -29.98 -6.45
CA HIS A 44 13.51 -29.47 -7.51
C HIS A 44 14.48 -28.39 -7.02
N CYS A 45 14.55 -28.14 -5.71
CA CYS A 45 15.44 -27.15 -5.13
C CYS A 45 16.65 -27.78 -4.45
N SER A 46 17.73 -27.00 -4.38
CA SER A 46 18.83 -27.18 -3.45
C SER A 46 18.74 -26.17 -2.32
N LEU A 47 19.22 -26.51 -1.12
CA LEU A 47 19.26 -25.61 0.03
C LEU A 47 20.68 -25.06 0.20
N TRP A 48 20.78 -23.74 0.38
CA TRP A 48 22.04 -23.02 0.53
C TRP A 48 22.04 -22.15 1.78
N ALA A 49 23.24 -21.90 2.30
CA ALA A 49 23.50 -20.95 3.38
C ALA A 49 24.48 -19.88 2.90
N GLN A 50 24.07 -18.62 3.07
CA GLN A 50 24.88 -17.44 2.79
C GLN A 50 25.30 -16.76 4.10
N ARG A 51 26.54 -17.01 4.52
CA ARG A 51 27.15 -16.36 5.69
C ARG A 51 27.70 -14.96 5.36
N PRO A 52 27.79 -14.03 6.32
CA PRO A 52 28.41 -12.72 6.10
C PRO A 52 29.82 -12.87 5.49
N ASP A 53 30.11 -12.10 4.44
CA ASP A 53 31.42 -12.01 3.76
C ASP A 53 32.03 -13.34 3.25
N ARG A 54 31.24 -14.41 3.15
CA ARG A 54 31.69 -15.74 2.71
C ARG A 54 31.02 -16.17 1.41
N LYS A 55 31.59 -17.18 0.76
CA LYS A 55 30.96 -17.82 -0.41
C LYS A 55 29.75 -18.66 0.05
N PRO A 56 28.67 -18.72 -0.75
CA PRO A 56 27.52 -19.55 -0.41
C PRO A 56 27.91 -21.03 -0.35
N ILE A 57 27.39 -21.74 0.67
CA ILE A 57 27.63 -23.17 0.87
C ILE A 57 26.31 -23.91 0.60
N ARG A 58 26.37 -24.97 -0.19
CA ARG A 58 25.23 -25.84 -0.43
C ARG A 58 25.08 -26.83 0.73
N LEU A 59 23.96 -26.77 1.44
CA LEU A 59 23.62 -27.64 2.55
C LEU A 59 22.95 -28.94 2.07
N VAL A 60 21.99 -28.84 1.16
CA VAL A 60 21.25 -29.99 0.61
C VAL A 60 21.27 -29.92 -0.91
N PRO A 61 21.71 -31.00 -1.60
CA PRO A 61 21.73 -31.02 -3.06
C PRO A 61 20.32 -31.21 -3.64
N TYR A 62 20.19 -30.85 -4.92
CA TYR A 62 19.00 -31.07 -5.73
C TYR A 62 18.49 -32.53 -5.62
N GLY A 63 17.17 -32.70 -5.55
CA GLY A 63 16.51 -34.01 -5.49
C GLY A 63 16.57 -34.72 -4.12
N LYS A 64 17.29 -34.16 -3.13
CA LYS A 64 17.32 -34.69 -1.75
C LYS A 64 16.53 -33.84 -0.76
N LEU A 65 16.02 -32.69 -1.19
CA LEU A 65 15.26 -31.78 -0.36
C LEU A 65 13.76 -32.14 -0.37
N SER A 66 13.15 -32.15 0.80
CA SER A 66 11.71 -32.32 1.02
C SER A 66 11.18 -31.33 2.06
N LEU A 67 9.86 -31.14 2.13
CA LEU A 67 9.26 -30.27 3.16
C LEU A 67 9.59 -30.71 4.59
N ASP A 68 9.71 -32.03 4.85
CA ASP A 68 10.14 -32.53 6.15
C ASP A 68 11.56 -32.09 6.50
N THR A 69 12.49 -32.25 5.55
CA THR A 69 13.89 -31.82 5.75
C THR A 69 14.02 -30.29 5.82
N LEU A 70 13.18 -29.56 5.09
CA LEU A 70 13.16 -28.10 5.10
C LEU A 70 12.70 -27.56 6.46
N GLY A 71 11.71 -28.21 7.08
CA GLY A 71 11.21 -27.89 8.41
C GLY A 71 12.13 -28.29 9.57
N LYS A 72 13.29 -28.92 9.33
CA LYS A 72 14.27 -29.18 10.39
C LYS A 72 15.06 -27.91 10.72
N PRO A 73 15.51 -27.72 11.97
CA PRO A 73 16.37 -26.59 12.30
C PRO A 73 17.68 -26.66 11.51
N HIS A 74 18.08 -25.53 10.91
CA HIS A 74 19.37 -25.35 10.24
C HIS A 74 20.19 -24.33 11.05
N PRO A 75 20.85 -24.74 12.15
CA PRO A 75 21.61 -23.82 12.97
C PRO A 75 22.84 -23.31 12.21
N ASP A 76 23.04 -22.00 12.22
CA ASP A 76 24.21 -21.35 11.63
C ASP A 76 24.53 -20.05 12.40
N GLU A 77 25.62 -19.37 12.06
CA GLU A 77 26.05 -18.11 12.68
C GLU A 77 25.10 -16.94 12.38
N PHE A 78 25.12 -15.91 13.24
CA PHE A 78 24.29 -14.72 13.07
C PHE A 78 24.55 -14.02 11.72
N GLY A 79 23.48 -13.54 11.09
CA GLY A 79 23.53 -12.92 9.77
C GLY A 79 23.53 -13.91 8.60
N THR A 80 23.44 -15.22 8.86
CA THR A 80 23.30 -16.22 7.79
C THR A 80 21.92 -16.17 7.16
N VAL A 81 21.88 -16.04 5.83
CA VAL A 81 20.65 -16.15 5.03
C VAL A 81 20.58 -17.53 4.40
N HIS A 82 19.57 -18.31 4.81
CA HIS A 82 19.24 -19.57 4.16
C HIS A 82 18.35 -19.30 2.94
N TYR A 83 18.59 -19.99 1.83
CA TYR A 83 17.79 -19.80 0.63
C TYR A 83 17.71 -21.08 -0.22
N LEU A 84 16.58 -21.24 -0.90
CA LEU A 84 16.39 -22.29 -1.91
C LEU A 84 17.02 -21.85 -3.24
N LYS A 85 17.43 -22.80 -4.07
CA LYS A 85 17.83 -22.51 -5.45
C LYS A 85 17.25 -23.58 -6.36
N LEU A 86 16.37 -23.15 -7.26
CA LEU A 86 15.67 -24.05 -8.20
C LEU A 86 16.57 -24.41 -9.38
N VAL A 87 17.18 -23.43 -10.05
CA VAL A 87 17.86 -23.68 -11.33
C VAL A 87 19.31 -23.21 -11.32
N ASP A 88 20.20 -24.03 -11.88
CA ASP A 88 21.51 -23.57 -12.36
C ASP A 88 21.37 -23.05 -13.81
N PRO A 89 22.15 -22.02 -14.22
CA PRO A 89 22.03 -21.42 -15.54
C PRO A 89 22.13 -22.45 -16.68
N LEU A 90 21.30 -22.29 -17.73
CA LEU A 90 21.26 -23.21 -18.87
C LEU A 90 22.59 -23.23 -19.63
N SER A 91 22.93 -24.40 -20.18
CA SER A 91 23.99 -24.47 -21.19
C SER A 91 23.60 -23.68 -22.44
N PRO A 92 24.55 -23.10 -23.19
CA PRO A 92 24.25 -22.34 -24.41
C PRO A 92 23.41 -23.10 -25.44
N ALA A 93 23.59 -24.42 -25.53
CA ALA A 93 22.83 -25.30 -26.42
C ALA A 93 21.35 -25.41 -26.01
N ASN A 94 21.08 -25.57 -24.71
CA ASN A 94 19.72 -25.65 -24.19
C ASN A 94 19.00 -24.30 -24.30
N LEU A 95 19.73 -23.20 -24.12
CA LEU A 95 19.20 -21.84 -24.30
C LEU A 95 18.80 -21.60 -25.76
N ALA A 96 19.64 -21.97 -26.73
CA ALA A 96 19.33 -21.84 -28.16
C ALA A 96 18.10 -22.66 -28.57
N ALA A 97 17.97 -23.90 -28.06
CA ALA A 97 16.80 -24.74 -28.29
C ALA A 97 15.53 -24.12 -27.69
N TYR A 98 15.61 -23.59 -26.47
CA TYR A 98 14.50 -22.88 -25.83
C TYR A 98 14.09 -21.64 -26.62
N THR A 99 15.04 -20.79 -27.04
CA THR A 99 14.74 -19.57 -27.82
C THR A 99 14.08 -19.89 -29.16
N MET A 100 14.47 -21.00 -29.80
CA MET A 100 13.83 -21.45 -31.05
C MET A 100 12.39 -21.90 -30.82
N GLN A 101 12.12 -22.63 -29.74
CA GLN A 101 10.78 -23.09 -29.37
C GLN A 101 9.88 -21.96 -28.86
N SER A 102 10.43 -21.05 -28.04
CA SER A 102 9.71 -19.90 -27.51
C SER A 102 9.30 -18.93 -28.62
N ASN A 103 10.16 -18.66 -29.60
CA ASN A 103 9.83 -17.79 -30.76
C ASN A 103 8.64 -18.30 -31.59
N ILE A 104 8.37 -19.61 -31.59
CA ILE A 104 7.22 -20.21 -32.27
C ILE A 104 5.93 -19.95 -31.47
N GLU A 105 5.99 -20.02 -30.14
CA GLU A 105 4.86 -19.77 -29.25
C GLU A 105 4.59 -18.26 -29.01
N GLU A 106 5.63 -17.42 -28.99
CA GLU A 106 5.55 -15.96 -28.79
C GLU A 106 4.75 -15.26 -29.89
N ARG A 107 4.71 -15.84 -31.10
CA ARG A 107 3.86 -15.39 -32.20
C ARG A 107 2.35 -15.49 -31.91
N SER A 108 1.93 -16.09 -30.78
CA SER A 108 0.51 -16.43 -30.51
C SER A 108 -0.20 -15.70 -29.35
N GLY A 109 0.47 -14.91 -28.52
CA GLY A 109 -0.07 -14.63 -27.18
C GLY A 109 -0.32 -13.16 -26.81
N PHE A 110 0.68 -12.60 -26.13
CA PHE A 110 0.61 -11.35 -25.40
C PHE A 110 1.02 -10.16 -26.27
N LYS A 111 0.24 -9.09 -26.22
CA LYS A 111 0.62 -7.78 -26.75
C LYS A 111 0.51 -6.80 -25.61
N ALA A 112 1.67 -6.28 -25.17
CA ALA A 112 1.70 -5.16 -24.24
C ALA A 112 0.82 -4.03 -24.81
N GLY A 113 0.01 -3.41 -23.95
CA GLY A 113 -0.91 -2.36 -24.37
C GLY A 113 -0.15 -1.26 -25.09
N ARG A 114 -0.73 -0.71 -26.16
CA ARG A 114 -0.13 0.46 -26.84
C ARG A 114 0.15 1.55 -25.79
N ALA A 115 1.25 2.29 -25.98
CA ALA A 115 1.67 3.41 -25.14
C ALA A 115 2.20 3.12 -23.70
N ARG A 116 2.75 1.94 -23.36
CA ARG A 116 3.38 1.66 -22.02
C ARG A 116 4.27 2.81 -21.52
N LEU A 117 5.29 3.18 -22.30
CA LEU A 117 6.24 4.24 -21.93
C LEU A 117 5.61 5.63 -21.91
N ALA A 118 4.59 5.88 -22.73
CA ALA A 118 3.95 7.20 -22.76
C ALA A 118 3.00 7.45 -21.56
N ARG A 119 2.69 6.41 -20.77
CA ARG A 119 1.88 6.54 -19.55
C ARG A 119 2.65 7.16 -18.40
N VAL A 120 3.96 6.90 -18.34
CA VAL A 120 4.82 7.28 -17.21
C VAL A 120 5.59 8.55 -17.49
N GLY A 121 5.61 9.47 -16.51
CA GLY A 121 6.22 10.79 -16.63
C GLY A 121 7.67 10.73 -17.11
N TYR A 122 8.16 11.82 -17.69
CA TYR A 122 9.53 11.88 -18.21
C TYR A 122 10.58 11.54 -17.12
N LEU A 123 10.41 12.09 -15.91
CA LEU A 123 11.29 11.81 -14.78
C LEU A 123 11.33 10.31 -14.44
N SER A 124 10.15 9.69 -14.35
CA SER A 124 10.02 8.25 -14.09
C SER A 124 10.74 7.38 -15.13
N ARG A 125 10.66 7.74 -16.41
CA ARG A 125 11.37 7.03 -17.49
C ARG A 125 12.89 7.21 -17.43
N MET A 126 13.35 8.36 -16.96
CA MET A 126 14.78 8.59 -16.74
C MET A 126 15.30 7.74 -15.58
N VAL A 127 14.52 7.65 -14.48
CA VAL A 127 14.86 6.77 -13.35
C VAL A 127 14.82 5.29 -13.77
N ASP A 128 13.83 4.85 -14.56
CA ASP A 128 13.78 3.49 -15.12
C ASP A 128 14.99 3.17 -16.02
N ALA A 129 15.39 4.11 -16.88
CA ALA A 129 16.58 3.96 -17.72
C ALA A 129 17.87 3.88 -16.90
N LEU A 130 18.01 4.70 -15.85
CA LEU A 130 19.12 4.65 -14.91
C LEU A 130 19.12 3.35 -14.10
N PHE A 131 17.96 2.87 -13.68
CA PHE A 131 17.80 1.59 -12.99
C PHE A 131 18.21 0.43 -13.90
N SER A 132 17.71 0.41 -15.15
CA SER A 132 18.09 -0.56 -16.17
C SER A 132 19.59 -0.56 -16.47
N LEU A 133 20.23 0.63 -16.52
CA LEU A 133 21.67 0.77 -16.67
C LEU A 133 22.41 0.26 -15.42
N SER A 134 21.90 0.54 -14.22
CA SER A 134 22.50 0.08 -12.97
C SER A 134 22.51 -1.44 -12.85
N LEU A 135 21.52 -2.12 -13.45
CA LEU A 135 21.50 -3.57 -13.53
C LEU A 135 22.63 -4.15 -14.41
N LEU A 136 23.29 -3.36 -15.28
CA LEU A 136 24.52 -3.83 -15.97
C LEU A 136 25.71 -3.93 -15.02
N ALA A 137 25.72 -3.14 -13.95
CA ALA A 137 26.75 -3.14 -12.91
C ALA A 137 26.40 -4.02 -11.71
N ARG A 138 25.11 -4.34 -11.50
CA ARG A 138 24.61 -5.20 -10.42
C ARG A 138 24.52 -6.67 -10.89
N GLY A 139 24.61 -7.61 -9.96
CA GLY A 139 24.27 -9.00 -10.25
C GLY A 139 22.80 -9.09 -10.65
N ARG A 140 22.51 -9.47 -11.90
CA ARG A 140 21.15 -9.77 -12.38
C ARG A 140 20.85 -11.25 -12.17
N VAL A 141 19.59 -11.60 -11.95
CA VAL A 141 19.13 -12.95 -12.32
C VAL A 141 19.32 -13.06 -13.84
N PRO A 142 20.21 -13.94 -14.34
CA PRO A 142 20.44 -13.99 -15.76
C PRO A 142 19.17 -14.53 -16.46
N GLY A 143 18.83 -13.97 -17.63
CA GLY A 143 17.58 -14.31 -18.33
C GLY A 143 17.47 -15.79 -18.74
N ASP A 144 18.60 -16.50 -18.74
CA ASP A 144 18.67 -17.96 -18.86
C ASP A 144 17.96 -18.69 -17.70
N THR A 145 17.84 -18.08 -16.53
CA THR A 145 17.23 -18.65 -15.33
C THR A 145 15.71 -18.65 -15.43
N ALA A 146 15.12 -17.56 -15.93
CA ALA A 146 13.68 -17.49 -16.20
C ALA A 146 13.26 -18.53 -17.28
N ALA A 147 14.05 -18.65 -18.34
CA ALA A 147 13.86 -19.66 -19.39
C ALA A 147 13.96 -21.09 -18.83
N ALA A 148 14.94 -21.34 -17.96
CA ALA A 148 15.12 -22.63 -17.32
C ALA A 148 13.96 -22.98 -16.37
N ALA A 149 13.52 -22.01 -15.56
CA ALA A 149 12.39 -22.14 -14.66
C ALA A 149 11.11 -22.47 -15.43
N GLU A 150 10.89 -21.83 -16.59
CA GLU A 150 9.77 -22.16 -17.46
C GLU A 150 9.85 -23.59 -18.00
N LEU A 151 11.01 -24.05 -18.47
CA LEU A 151 11.18 -25.44 -18.93
C LEU A 151 10.88 -26.45 -17.81
N VAL A 152 11.39 -26.20 -16.60
CA VAL A 152 11.12 -27.02 -15.42
C VAL A 152 9.63 -27.03 -15.10
N TYR A 153 8.99 -25.86 -15.06
CA TYR A 153 7.57 -25.74 -14.75
C TYR A 153 6.69 -26.40 -15.80
N ARG A 154 6.98 -26.16 -17.09
CA ARG A 154 6.23 -26.72 -18.22
C ARG A 154 6.28 -28.25 -18.19
N LYS A 155 7.45 -28.83 -17.93
CA LYS A 155 7.60 -30.28 -17.74
C LYS A 155 6.71 -30.79 -16.60
N GLN A 156 6.76 -30.15 -15.43
CA GLN A 156 5.92 -30.53 -14.29
C GLN A 156 4.42 -30.39 -14.57
N LEU A 157 4.02 -29.33 -15.28
CA LEU A 157 2.62 -29.10 -15.64
C LEU A 157 2.11 -30.12 -16.67
N HIS A 158 2.95 -30.53 -17.62
CA HIS A 158 2.63 -31.60 -18.57
C HIS A 158 2.48 -32.96 -17.88
N GLU A 159 3.38 -33.30 -16.95
CA GLU A 159 3.34 -34.55 -16.18
C GLU A 159 2.13 -34.57 -15.23
N HIS A 160 1.81 -33.43 -14.62
CA HIS A 160 0.77 -33.31 -13.61
C HIS A 160 0.04 -31.96 -13.68
N LYS A 161 -1.01 -31.88 -14.52
CA LYS A 161 -1.94 -30.74 -14.62
C LYS A 161 -2.76 -30.56 -13.34
N ARG A 162 -2.13 -30.07 -12.26
CA ARG A 162 -2.76 -29.81 -10.96
C ARG A 162 -2.40 -28.40 -10.52
N PHE A 163 -3.42 -27.60 -10.26
CA PHE A 163 -3.30 -26.27 -9.68
C PHE A 163 -3.68 -26.36 -8.19
N THR A 164 -2.89 -25.76 -7.32
CA THR A 164 -3.07 -25.93 -5.86
C THR A 164 -2.82 -24.62 -5.14
N TYR A 165 -3.69 -24.31 -4.18
CA TYR A 165 -3.47 -23.25 -3.20
C TYR A 165 -3.23 -23.86 -1.81
N HIS A 166 -2.65 -23.06 -0.93
CA HIS A 166 -2.47 -23.39 0.47
C HIS A 166 -3.46 -22.58 1.30
N GLY A 167 -4.23 -23.26 2.14
CA GLY A 167 -5.31 -22.66 2.90
C GLY A 167 -4.99 -22.56 4.38
N ARG A 168 -5.31 -21.42 4.99
CA ARG A 168 -5.30 -21.24 6.46
C ARG A 168 -6.66 -20.70 6.89
N VAL A 169 -7.18 -21.23 7.99
CA VAL A 169 -8.42 -20.76 8.62
C VAL A 169 -8.09 -20.34 10.04
N VAL A 170 -8.39 -19.08 10.38
CA VAL A 170 -8.07 -18.50 11.69
C VAL A 170 -9.26 -17.70 12.22
N GLU A 171 -9.52 -17.83 13.51
CA GLU A 171 -10.54 -17.06 14.23
C GLU A 171 -9.85 -15.94 15.01
N GLN A 172 -10.21 -14.69 14.77
CA GLN A 172 -9.66 -13.53 15.49
C GLN A 172 -10.73 -12.43 15.61
N GLU A 173 -10.93 -11.88 16.81
CA GLU A 173 -11.81 -10.71 17.05
C GLU A 173 -13.25 -10.88 16.52
N GLY A 174 -13.75 -12.12 16.50
CA GLY A 174 -15.09 -12.45 16.01
C GLY A 174 -15.18 -12.63 14.48
N TRP A 175 -14.05 -12.57 13.78
CA TRP A 175 -13.91 -12.89 12.36
C TRP A 175 -13.37 -14.31 12.16
N THR A 176 -14.00 -15.07 11.28
CA THR A 176 -13.40 -16.27 10.67
C THR A 176 -12.69 -15.85 9.38
N VAL A 177 -11.36 -15.89 9.38
CA VAL A 177 -10.53 -15.49 8.23
C VAL A 177 -10.10 -16.72 7.44
N LEU A 178 -10.44 -16.75 6.16
CA LEU A 178 -9.96 -17.74 5.19
C LEU A 178 -8.84 -17.11 4.36
N GLN A 179 -7.62 -17.59 4.55
CA GLN A 179 -6.47 -17.13 3.78
C GLN A 179 -6.12 -18.16 2.70
N TYR A 180 -6.10 -17.70 1.45
CA TYR A 180 -5.70 -18.46 0.28
C TYR A 180 -4.33 -17.97 -0.16
N TRP A 181 -3.33 -18.84 -0.03
CA TRP A 181 -1.96 -18.58 -0.40
C TRP A 181 -1.61 -19.29 -1.71
N TYR A 182 -1.14 -18.53 -2.68
CA TYR A 182 -0.77 -19.01 -4.00
C TYR A 182 0.75 -19.01 -4.13
N PHE A 183 1.30 -20.17 -4.46
CA PHE A 183 2.72 -20.32 -4.71
C PHE A 183 2.98 -20.45 -6.21
N TYR A 184 3.77 -19.55 -6.77
CA TYR A 184 4.22 -19.59 -8.15
C TYR A 184 5.67 -20.04 -8.20
N LEU A 185 6.06 -20.79 -9.23
CA LEU A 185 7.43 -21.30 -9.36
C LEU A 185 8.44 -20.17 -9.61
N PHE A 186 8.02 -19.11 -10.29
CA PHE A 186 8.87 -18.01 -10.71
C PHE A 186 8.04 -16.75 -10.95
N ASN A 187 8.56 -15.60 -10.57
CA ASN A 187 8.09 -14.27 -10.96
C ASN A 187 8.91 -13.80 -12.16
N ASN A 188 8.27 -13.69 -13.33
CA ASN A 188 8.91 -13.24 -14.56
C ASN A 188 8.41 -11.85 -14.99
N TRP A 189 8.10 -10.97 -14.03
CA TRP A 189 7.48 -9.69 -14.33
C TRP A 189 8.33 -8.87 -15.32
N ARG A 190 9.65 -8.79 -15.13
CA ARG A 190 10.58 -8.10 -16.04
C ARG A 190 10.75 -8.83 -17.38
N SER A 191 11.12 -10.10 -17.35
CA SER A 191 11.46 -10.87 -18.57
C SER A 191 10.24 -11.21 -19.43
N GLY A 192 9.07 -11.42 -18.83
CA GLY A 192 7.83 -11.75 -19.52
C GLY A 192 6.94 -10.54 -19.85
N PHE A 193 6.94 -9.51 -19.00
CA PHE A 193 5.94 -8.43 -19.06
C PHE A 193 6.52 -7.02 -18.94
N SER A 194 7.85 -6.87 -19.00
CA SER A 194 8.53 -5.56 -18.86
C SER A 194 8.22 -4.84 -17.52
N GLY A 195 7.97 -5.62 -16.48
CA GLY A 195 7.92 -5.15 -15.10
C GLY A 195 9.31 -4.95 -14.49
N ALA A 196 9.35 -4.94 -13.17
CA ALA A 196 10.51 -4.46 -12.44
C ALA A 196 11.59 -5.52 -12.20
N ASN A 197 11.17 -6.75 -11.92
CA ASN A 197 12.06 -7.80 -11.42
C ASN A 197 11.78 -9.16 -12.02
N ASP A 198 12.76 -10.05 -11.90
CA ASP A 198 12.59 -11.49 -12.02
C ASP A 198 13.11 -12.15 -10.75
N HIS A 199 12.41 -13.14 -10.21
CA HIS A 199 12.93 -13.95 -9.11
C HIS A 199 12.33 -15.35 -9.05
N GLU A 200 13.10 -16.28 -8.49
CA GLU A 200 12.60 -17.62 -8.18
C GLU A 200 11.54 -17.55 -7.08
N ALA A 201 10.49 -18.35 -7.26
CA ALA A 201 9.27 -18.39 -6.47
C ALA A 201 8.50 -17.08 -6.33
N ASP A 202 7.20 -17.22 -6.08
CA ASP A 202 6.36 -16.11 -5.65
C ASP A 202 5.29 -16.57 -4.66
N TRP A 203 4.96 -15.73 -3.70
CA TRP A 203 3.93 -15.99 -2.69
C TRP A 203 2.92 -14.85 -2.66
N GLU A 204 1.71 -15.16 -3.12
CA GLU A 204 0.59 -14.21 -3.15
C GLU A 204 -0.54 -14.67 -2.23
N MET A 205 -1.38 -13.73 -1.80
CA MET A 205 -2.40 -14.02 -0.81
C MET A 205 -3.70 -13.24 -1.02
N VAL A 206 -4.80 -13.95 -0.84
CA VAL A 206 -6.16 -13.41 -0.76
C VAL A 206 -6.79 -13.85 0.56
N SER A 207 -7.41 -12.92 1.28
CA SER A 207 -8.13 -13.21 2.52
C SER A 207 -9.62 -12.91 2.37
N LEU A 208 -10.47 -13.84 2.82
CA LEU A 208 -11.91 -13.65 2.97
C LEU A 208 -12.27 -13.63 4.45
N TYR A 209 -13.04 -12.64 4.88
CA TYR A 209 -13.45 -12.44 6.26
C TYR A 209 -14.93 -12.75 6.39
N LEU A 210 -15.25 -13.76 7.20
CA LEU A 210 -16.60 -14.19 7.47
C LEU A 210 -17.00 -13.80 8.89
N ALA A 211 -18.25 -13.40 9.06
CA ALA A 211 -18.87 -13.20 10.35
C ALA A 211 -20.08 -14.12 10.49
N ARG A 212 -20.45 -14.44 11.72
CA ARG A 212 -21.72 -15.11 11.99
C ARG A 212 -22.87 -14.11 11.87
N ASP A 213 -23.90 -14.49 11.14
CA ASP A 213 -25.17 -13.77 11.13
C ASP A 213 -25.98 -14.05 12.42
N GLU A 214 -27.17 -13.47 12.53
CA GLU A 214 -28.06 -13.68 13.69
C GLU A 214 -28.51 -15.14 13.85
N ALA A 215 -28.52 -15.94 12.77
CA ALA A 215 -28.82 -17.37 12.81
C ALA A 215 -27.60 -18.23 13.18
N GLY A 216 -26.41 -17.62 13.34
CA GLY A 216 -25.16 -18.29 13.66
C GLY A 216 -24.41 -18.83 12.44
N GLU A 217 -24.93 -18.60 11.23
CA GLU A 217 -24.34 -19.04 9.97
C GLU A 217 -23.20 -18.11 9.55
N LEU A 218 -22.09 -18.69 9.09
CA LEU A 218 -20.95 -17.91 8.60
C LEU A 218 -21.25 -17.33 7.21
N ARG A 219 -21.17 -16.01 7.09
CA ARG A 219 -21.32 -15.28 5.84
C ARG A 219 -20.09 -14.43 5.53
N PRO A 220 -19.67 -14.36 4.26
CA PRO A 220 -18.61 -13.44 3.85
C PRO A 220 -19.07 -11.99 3.94
N GLU A 221 -18.26 -11.15 4.58
CA GLU A 221 -18.52 -9.72 4.77
C GLU A 221 -17.48 -8.85 4.07
N TRP A 222 -16.22 -9.29 4.07
CA TRP A 222 -15.11 -8.55 3.48
C TRP A 222 -14.15 -9.49 2.77
N VAL A 223 -13.45 -8.97 1.76
CA VAL A 223 -12.35 -9.64 1.08
C VAL A 223 -11.19 -8.66 0.95
N ALA A 224 -9.96 -9.15 1.08
CA ALA A 224 -8.75 -8.35 0.93
C ALA A 224 -7.73 -9.06 0.03
N TYR A 225 -7.17 -8.32 -0.93
CA TYR A 225 -6.22 -8.83 -1.91
C TYR A 225 -4.84 -8.22 -1.63
N ALA A 226 -3.80 -9.05 -1.53
CA ALA A 226 -2.44 -8.54 -1.46
C ALA A 226 -2.03 -7.93 -2.81
N SER A 227 -1.53 -6.70 -2.80
CA SER A 227 -1.03 -6.02 -4.00
C SER A 227 -0.03 -4.93 -3.66
N HIS A 228 1.20 -5.08 -4.15
CA HIS A 228 2.26 -4.06 -4.19
C HIS A 228 2.29 -3.11 -2.98
N ASP A 229 2.08 -1.82 -3.22
CA ASP A 229 2.31 -0.73 -2.27
C ASP A 229 1.12 -0.48 -1.33
N TYR A 230 0.03 -1.24 -1.46
CA TYR A 230 -1.19 -1.03 -0.69
C TYR A 230 -1.13 -1.71 0.67
N HIS A 231 -1.78 -1.11 1.66
CA HIS A 231 -1.75 -1.58 3.04
C HIS A 231 -2.99 -1.17 3.81
N GLY A 232 -3.38 -1.99 4.79
CA GLY A 232 -4.48 -1.66 5.69
C GLY A 232 -5.81 -1.51 4.95
N ASP A 233 -6.42 -0.34 5.09
CA ASP A 233 -7.80 -0.09 4.64
C ASP A 233 -7.98 -0.23 3.12
N ASP A 234 -6.97 0.13 2.32
CA ASP A 234 -7.08 0.14 0.86
C ASP A 234 -7.18 -1.27 0.25
N LEU A 235 -6.73 -2.30 0.98
CA LEU A 235 -6.69 -3.69 0.53
C LEU A 235 -8.07 -4.35 0.44
N ARG A 236 -9.05 -3.86 1.22
CA ARG A 236 -10.32 -4.56 1.40
C ARG A 236 -11.46 -3.98 0.56
N ARG A 237 -12.37 -4.85 0.15
CA ARG A 237 -13.69 -4.51 -0.39
C ARG A 237 -14.76 -5.25 0.40
N HIS A 238 -15.87 -4.57 0.64
CA HIS A 238 -17.03 -5.21 1.25
C HIS A 238 -17.59 -6.25 0.29
N TRP A 239 -18.21 -7.31 0.81
CA TRP A 239 -18.78 -8.37 -0.02
C TRP A 239 -19.84 -7.86 -0.99
N SER A 240 -20.55 -6.78 -0.64
CA SER A 240 -21.55 -6.10 -1.49
C SER A 240 -20.98 -4.93 -2.31
N ASP A 241 -19.67 -4.72 -2.33
CA ASP A 241 -19.05 -3.66 -3.13
C ASP A 241 -19.17 -3.97 -4.65
N PRO A 242 -19.61 -3.03 -5.50
CA PRO A 242 -19.70 -3.25 -6.94
C PRO A 242 -18.36 -3.48 -7.66
N GLU A 243 -17.21 -3.15 -7.06
CA GLU A 243 -15.88 -3.50 -7.61
C GLU A 243 -15.64 -5.01 -7.54
N LEU A 244 -16.20 -5.66 -6.52
CA LEU A 244 -15.93 -7.05 -6.24
C LEU A 244 -16.70 -7.94 -7.20
N VAL A 245 -16.00 -8.41 -8.23
CA VAL A 245 -16.51 -9.42 -9.15
C VAL A 245 -16.57 -10.77 -8.43
N ARG A 246 -17.73 -11.44 -8.52
CA ARG A 246 -17.99 -12.74 -7.89
C ARG A 246 -18.72 -13.66 -8.87
N ASP A 247 -18.48 -14.96 -8.71
CA ASP A 247 -19.29 -16.02 -9.30
C ASP A 247 -19.88 -16.86 -8.16
N GLY A 248 -21.16 -16.62 -7.84
CA GLY A 248 -21.79 -17.19 -6.66
C GLY A 248 -21.08 -16.83 -5.35
N ALA A 249 -20.54 -17.83 -4.65
CA ALA A 249 -19.80 -17.67 -3.39
C ALA A 249 -18.29 -17.46 -3.59
N HIS A 250 -17.83 -17.37 -4.83
CA HIS A 250 -16.41 -17.36 -5.22
C HIS A 250 -15.97 -15.95 -5.64
N PRO A 251 -15.07 -15.28 -4.89
CA PRO A 251 -14.53 -14.00 -5.32
C PRO A 251 -13.61 -14.19 -6.54
N VAL A 252 -13.70 -13.28 -7.51
CA VAL A 252 -12.85 -13.28 -8.70
C VAL A 252 -11.65 -12.38 -8.45
N VAL A 253 -10.46 -12.89 -8.75
CA VAL A 253 -9.17 -12.20 -8.62
C VAL A 253 -8.58 -12.07 -10.01
N PHE A 254 -8.28 -10.84 -10.42
CA PHE A 254 -7.51 -10.57 -11.63
C PHE A 254 -6.03 -10.55 -11.26
N VAL A 255 -5.27 -11.51 -11.79
CA VAL A 255 -3.86 -11.70 -11.41
C VAL A 255 -2.96 -10.91 -12.35
N GLY A 256 -2.07 -10.12 -11.77
CA GLY A 256 -1.02 -9.37 -12.46
C GLY A 256 -0.06 -10.29 -13.20
N ALA A 257 0.26 -9.97 -14.44
CA ALA A 257 1.04 -10.85 -15.31
C ALA A 257 2.52 -10.84 -14.90
N GLY A 258 3.04 -12.01 -14.53
CA GLY A 258 4.39 -12.23 -14.04
C GLY A 258 4.66 -11.71 -12.62
N SER A 259 4.04 -10.60 -12.19
CA SER A 259 4.11 -10.07 -10.82
C SER A 259 3.24 -10.83 -9.83
N HIS A 260 2.17 -11.47 -10.32
CA HIS A 260 1.15 -12.19 -9.58
C HIS A 260 0.29 -11.39 -8.59
N ALA A 261 0.46 -10.07 -8.51
CA ALA A 261 -0.34 -9.23 -7.62
C ALA A 261 -1.85 -9.37 -7.89
N SER A 262 -2.66 -9.21 -6.83
CA SER A 262 -4.10 -9.50 -6.88
C SER A 262 -4.96 -8.24 -7.00
N TYR A 263 -5.82 -8.20 -8.02
CA TYR A 263 -6.67 -7.03 -8.34
C TYR A 263 -8.17 -7.36 -8.37
N PHE A 264 -9.01 -6.38 -7.99
CA PHE A 264 -10.48 -6.50 -7.99
C PHE A 264 -11.11 -6.39 -9.38
N GLY A 265 -10.48 -5.64 -10.29
CA GLY A 265 -10.98 -5.42 -11.64
C GLY A 265 -9.98 -5.78 -12.73
N ALA A 266 -10.49 -6.08 -13.92
CA ALA A 266 -9.66 -6.26 -15.10
C ALA A 266 -9.04 -4.92 -15.53
N GLY A 267 -7.75 -4.92 -15.87
CA GLY A 267 -7.12 -3.76 -16.50
C GLY A 267 -5.60 -3.73 -16.42
N GLU A 268 -5.06 -2.53 -16.55
CA GLU A 268 -3.62 -2.26 -16.50
C GLU A 268 -3.36 -1.23 -15.41
N TYR A 269 -2.56 -1.63 -14.42
CA TYR A 269 -2.33 -0.88 -13.21
C TYR A 269 -0.93 -0.29 -13.20
N LEU A 270 -0.76 0.86 -12.56
CA LEU A 270 0.55 1.46 -12.35
C LEU A 270 1.04 1.03 -10.96
N ALA A 271 2.03 0.15 -10.92
CA ALA A 271 2.70 -0.24 -9.69
C ALA A 271 3.89 0.70 -9.46
N GLU A 272 4.03 1.25 -8.26
CA GLU A 272 5.03 2.27 -7.96
C GLU A 272 6.05 1.76 -6.94
N LEU A 273 7.09 1.06 -7.40
CA LEU A 273 8.06 0.48 -6.48
C LEU A 273 8.84 1.53 -5.68
N GLU A 274 8.79 1.39 -4.35
CA GLU A 274 9.60 2.18 -3.42
C GLU A 274 11.07 1.79 -3.47
N LEU A 275 11.92 2.76 -3.75
CA LEU A 275 13.36 2.58 -3.75
C LEU A 275 13.90 2.64 -2.31
N ALA A 276 14.22 1.48 -1.72
CA ALA A 276 14.65 1.34 -0.33
C ALA A 276 15.86 2.23 0.07
N PHE A 277 16.74 2.58 -0.87
CA PHE A 277 17.90 3.45 -0.62
C PHE A 277 17.56 4.94 -0.44
N LEU A 278 16.35 5.36 -0.82
CA LEU A 278 15.87 6.74 -0.64
C LEU A 278 15.15 6.95 0.69
N ARG A 279 14.89 5.88 1.45
CA ARG A 279 14.29 5.93 2.80
C ARG A 279 15.01 6.88 3.77
N PRO A 280 16.35 7.01 3.79
CA PRO A 280 17.04 7.99 4.64
C PRO A 280 16.73 9.44 4.21
N LEU A 281 16.64 9.71 2.90
CA LEU A 281 16.33 11.03 2.36
C LEU A 281 14.88 11.43 2.68
N ILE A 282 13.94 10.48 2.55
CA ILE A 282 12.52 10.66 2.87
C ILE A 282 12.34 11.00 4.36
N ARG A 283 13.09 10.36 5.27
CA ARG A 283 13.03 10.70 6.70
C ARG A 283 13.50 12.12 7.01
N VAL A 284 14.50 12.62 6.28
CA VAL A 284 15.00 13.98 6.44
C VAL A 284 13.99 14.99 5.92
N THR A 285 13.33 14.72 4.78
CA THR A 285 12.26 15.57 4.27
C THR A 285 11.06 15.58 5.20
N ASP A 286 10.65 14.43 5.74
CA ASP A 286 9.54 14.34 6.71
C ASP A 286 9.83 15.07 8.03
N GLN A 287 11.10 15.08 8.47
CA GLN A 287 11.52 15.82 9.65
C GLN A 287 11.54 17.33 9.42
N LEU A 288 12.04 17.78 8.26
CA LEU A 288 11.99 19.18 7.86
C LEU A 288 10.56 19.66 7.69
N GLN A 289 9.68 18.83 7.13
CA GLN A 289 8.26 19.15 6.95
C GLN A 289 7.52 19.22 8.28
N ARG A 290 7.76 18.29 9.22
CA ARG A 290 7.22 18.38 10.59
C ARG A 290 7.69 19.63 11.31
N LEU A 291 8.97 19.98 11.20
CA LEU A 291 9.52 21.24 11.72
C LEU A 291 8.86 22.47 11.08
N TRP A 292 8.48 22.39 9.81
CA TRP A 292 7.81 23.47 9.08
C TRP A 292 6.32 23.56 9.46
N TYR A 293 5.60 22.43 9.54
CA TYR A 293 4.20 22.34 9.98
C TYR A 293 4.02 22.80 11.44
N ASP A 294 4.93 22.40 12.33
CA ASP A 294 4.84 22.75 13.75
C ASP A 294 5.23 24.20 14.03
N ARG A 295 6.10 24.82 13.22
CA ARG A 295 6.56 26.20 13.44
C ARG A 295 5.79 27.28 12.69
N LEU A 296 5.20 27.01 11.52
CA LEU A 296 4.68 28.08 10.67
C LEU A 296 3.18 28.35 10.73
N ARG A 297 2.32 27.49 11.30
CA ARG A 297 0.87 27.75 11.60
C ARG A 297 0.13 28.70 10.62
N GLN A 298 0.46 28.68 9.33
CA GLN A 298 -0.13 29.55 8.32
C GLN A 298 -1.16 28.74 7.55
N TYR A 299 -2.41 29.20 7.67
CA TYR A 299 -3.59 28.88 6.87
C TYR A 299 -3.56 27.58 6.07
N ARG A 300 -4.25 26.61 6.66
CA ARG A 300 -4.77 25.39 6.06
C ARG A 300 -5.43 25.66 4.70
N PHE A 301 -4.69 25.42 3.62
CA PHE A 301 -5.29 24.92 2.38
C PHE A 301 -5.29 23.40 2.51
N ASP A 302 -6.42 22.84 2.97
CA ASP A 302 -6.67 21.41 2.93
C ASP A 302 -6.78 20.99 1.46
N SER A 303 -5.64 20.69 0.84
CA SER A 303 -5.56 19.84 -0.35
C SER A 303 -4.75 18.61 0.05
N PRO A 304 -5.40 17.46 0.31
CA PRO A 304 -4.72 16.19 0.61
C PRO A 304 -3.72 15.75 -0.47
N ASP A 305 -3.80 16.35 -1.67
CA ASP A 305 -3.01 15.97 -2.85
C ASP A 305 -1.52 16.38 -2.79
N GLU A 306 -1.11 17.42 -2.06
CA GLU A 306 0.27 17.94 -2.15
C GLU A 306 1.29 17.17 -1.29
N ALA A 307 0.87 16.60 -0.15
CA ALA A 307 1.75 15.75 0.67
C ALA A 307 2.03 14.41 -0.02
N ASP A 308 1.06 13.89 -0.76
CA ASP A 308 1.16 12.66 -1.56
C ASP A 308 2.01 12.85 -2.82
N GLU A 309 1.95 14.01 -3.49
CA GLU A 309 2.69 14.27 -4.73
C GLU A 309 4.23 14.21 -4.52
N HIS A 310 4.70 14.59 -3.32
CA HIS A 310 6.13 14.56 -2.96
C HIS A 310 6.67 13.16 -2.64
N GLN A 311 5.84 12.24 -2.14
CA GLN A 311 6.22 10.82 -1.96
C GLN A 311 6.28 10.07 -3.30
N ARG A 312 5.47 10.50 -4.29
CA ARG A 312 5.46 9.93 -5.67
C ARG A 312 6.69 10.30 -6.52
N LEU A 313 7.47 11.32 -6.13
CA LEU A 313 8.65 11.78 -6.88
C LEU A 313 9.80 10.75 -6.93
N PHE A 314 9.79 9.73 -6.05
CA PHE A 314 10.88 8.76 -5.88
C PHE A 314 10.50 7.32 -6.23
N ARG A 315 9.39 7.10 -6.95
CA ARG A 315 8.93 5.76 -7.31
C ARG A 315 9.09 5.49 -8.80
N ILE A 316 9.49 4.27 -9.16
CA ILE A 316 9.59 3.84 -10.57
C ILE A 316 8.27 3.16 -10.94
N PRO A 317 7.49 3.75 -11.86
CA PRO A 317 6.23 3.19 -12.26
C PRO A 317 6.43 2.06 -13.29
N PHE A 318 5.99 0.87 -12.93
CA PHE A 318 5.86 -0.27 -13.83
C PHE A 318 4.38 -0.51 -14.12
N VAL A 319 4.10 -1.08 -15.29
CA VAL A 319 2.73 -1.46 -15.64
C VAL A 319 2.54 -2.90 -15.24
N ASP A 320 1.53 -3.14 -14.41
CA ASP A 320 1.04 -4.47 -14.11
C ASP A 320 -0.19 -4.78 -14.97
N TYR A 321 -0.21 -5.96 -15.57
CA TYR A 321 -1.24 -6.36 -16.52
C TYR A 321 -2.15 -7.41 -15.87
N ALA A 322 -3.29 -6.98 -15.34
CA ALA A 322 -4.31 -7.85 -14.75
C ALA A 322 -5.56 -7.89 -15.63
N ARG A 323 -5.41 -8.29 -16.90
CA ARG A 323 -6.47 -8.20 -17.92
C ARG A 323 -7.52 -9.31 -17.81
N GLY A 324 -7.14 -10.47 -17.27
CA GLY A 324 -8.03 -11.62 -17.15
C GLY A 324 -8.50 -12.23 -18.47
N ASP A 325 -7.79 -11.99 -19.57
CA ASP A 325 -8.09 -12.46 -20.94
C ASP A 325 -7.39 -13.79 -21.30
N GLY A 326 -6.70 -14.39 -20.33
CA GLY A 326 -5.98 -15.65 -20.45
C GLY A 326 -6.68 -16.80 -19.72
N ARG A 327 -5.85 -17.68 -19.14
CA ARG A 327 -6.31 -18.87 -18.42
C ARG A 327 -7.13 -18.48 -17.19
N THR A 328 -8.14 -19.28 -16.84
CA THR A 328 -8.89 -19.15 -15.59
C THR A 328 -8.78 -20.42 -14.74
N ILE A 329 -8.64 -20.24 -13.42
CA ILE A 329 -8.52 -21.33 -12.45
C ILE A 329 -9.51 -21.09 -11.31
N GLY A 330 -10.40 -22.03 -11.06
CA GLY A 330 -11.33 -22.00 -9.93
C GLY A 330 -12.59 -22.82 -10.16
N PRO A 331 -13.52 -22.81 -9.20
CA PRO A 331 -14.79 -23.52 -9.34
C PRO A 331 -15.56 -23.11 -10.60
N GLY A 332 -16.03 -24.08 -11.37
CA GLY A 332 -16.80 -23.85 -12.60
C GLY A 332 -16.00 -23.32 -13.80
N GLN A 333 -14.66 -23.20 -13.71
CA GLN A 333 -13.80 -22.69 -14.78
C GLN A 333 -13.18 -23.81 -15.63
N GLU A 334 -12.44 -23.43 -16.69
CA GLU A 334 -11.70 -24.37 -17.56
C GLU A 334 -10.75 -25.28 -16.75
N HIS A 335 -10.09 -24.70 -15.75
CA HIS A 335 -9.28 -25.44 -14.79
C HIS A 335 -9.82 -25.25 -13.38
N ILE A 336 -9.85 -26.33 -12.62
CA ILE A 336 -10.34 -26.35 -11.24
C ILE A 336 -9.19 -26.53 -10.26
N TRP A 337 -9.41 -26.13 -9.01
CA TRP A 337 -8.48 -26.39 -7.92
C TRP A 337 -8.36 -27.89 -7.65
N PHE A 338 -7.12 -28.36 -7.46
CA PHE A 338 -6.88 -29.65 -6.84
C PHE A 338 -7.09 -29.55 -5.31
N GLU A 339 -6.94 -30.67 -4.60
CA GLU A 339 -7.08 -30.68 -3.15
C GLU A 339 -6.18 -29.64 -2.46
N PRO A 340 -6.76 -28.74 -1.63
CA PRO A 340 -6.00 -27.67 -1.00
C PRO A 340 -5.06 -28.21 0.08
N ARG A 341 -3.94 -27.50 0.29
CA ARG A 341 -2.97 -27.82 1.33
C ARG A 341 -3.20 -26.94 2.56
N LEU A 342 -3.64 -27.53 3.67
CA LEU A 342 -3.76 -26.78 4.91
C LEU A 342 -2.38 -26.38 5.44
N ILE A 343 -2.24 -25.12 5.83
CA ILE A 343 -1.05 -24.58 6.46
C ILE A 343 -1.43 -23.79 7.73
N ASP A 344 -0.64 -23.97 8.77
CA ASP A 344 -0.76 -23.30 10.06
C ASP A 344 0.60 -23.27 10.77
N GLU A 345 0.62 -22.80 12.01
CA GLU A 345 1.79 -22.78 12.90
C GLU A 345 2.30 -24.19 13.26
N GLY A 346 1.45 -25.22 13.12
CA GLY A 346 1.80 -26.62 13.32
C GLY A 346 2.54 -27.24 12.12
N THR A 347 2.41 -26.66 10.93
CA THR A 347 3.10 -27.12 9.72
C THR A 347 4.61 -26.84 9.81
N PRO A 348 5.49 -27.85 9.92
CA PRO A 348 6.90 -27.64 10.29
C PRO A 348 7.68 -26.74 9.33
N TRP A 349 7.51 -26.91 8.02
CA TRP A 349 8.21 -26.09 7.03
C TRP A 349 7.71 -24.64 7.01
N VAL A 350 6.46 -24.38 7.37
CA VAL A 350 5.91 -23.02 7.49
C VAL A 350 6.50 -22.33 8.71
N ALA A 351 6.46 -23.01 9.86
CA ALA A 351 6.85 -22.42 11.14
C ALA A 351 8.37 -22.36 11.34
N LYS A 352 9.15 -23.29 10.78
CA LYS A 352 10.58 -23.43 11.11
C LYS A 352 11.53 -22.93 10.03
N TYR A 353 11.11 -22.91 8.76
CA TYR A 353 11.95 -22.39 7.67
C TYR A 353 11.72 -20.89 7.46
N ARG A 354 12.72 -20.09 7.85
CA ARG A 354 12.72 -18.61 7.71
C ARG A 354 13.49 -18.10 6.50
N GLY A 355 14.07 -19.00 5.71
CA GLY A 355 14.88 -18.65 4.56
C GLY A 355 14.08 -18.17 3.36
N LEU A 356 14.79 -17.70 2.35
CA LEU A 356 14.21 -17.31 1.07
C LEU A 356 13.80 -18.55 0.26
N TRP A 357 12.70 -18.44 -0.47
CA TRP A 357 12.12 -19.47 -1.32
C TRP A 357 12.67 -19.40 -2.75
N GLY A 358 13.95 -19.10 -2.91
CA GLY A 358 14.59 -18.97 -4.21
C GLY A 358 15.92 -18.23 -4.09
N LEU A 359 16.57 -18.00 -5.23
CA LEU A 359 17.90 -17.40 -5.28
C LEU A 359 18.03 -16.11 -4.43
N TYR A 360 19.05 -16.07 -3.57
CA TYR A 360 19.49 -14.85 -2.90
C TYR A 360 20.57 -14.15 -3.74
N THR A 361 20.17 -13.09 -4.44
CA THR A 361 21.05 -12.32 -5.34
C THR A 361 21.92 -11.32 -4.60
N ARG A 362 21.54 -10.98 -3.35
CA ARG A 362 22.12 -9.89 -2.55
C ARG A 362 21.93 -8.53 -3.24
N ASP A 363 20.84 -8.38 -3.98
CA ASP A 363 20.46 -7.13 -4.59
C ASP A 363 20.21 -6.09 -3.49
N PRO A 364 20.92 -4.94 -3.45
CA PRO A 364 20.73 -3.92 -2.42
C PRO A 364 19.31 -3.33 -2.38
N PHE A 365 18.52 -3.53 -3.44
CA PHE A 365 17.13 -3.08 -3.56
C PHE A 365 16.13 -4.19 -3.25
N ALA A 366 16.63 -5.42 -3.00
CA ALA A 366 15.86 -6.64 -2.79
C ALA A 366 14.79 -6.87 -3.88
N GLY A 367 14.89 -6.25 -5.05
CA GLY A 367 13.92 -6.42 -6.13
C GLY A 367 14.03 -7.82 -6.73
N GLU A 368 15.27 -8.29 -6.89
CA GLU A 368 15.60 -9.59 -7.49
C GLU A 368 15.76 -10.73 -6.47
N ASP A 369 15.74 -10.42 -5.18
CA ASP A 369 15.80 -11.45 -4.15
C ASP A 369 14.47 -12.21 -4.07
N ALA A 370 14.53 -13.54 -4.01
CA ALA A 370 13.34 -14.36 -3.82
C ALA A 370 12.55 -13.98 -2.55
N PRO A 371 11.23 -14.24 -2.50
CA PRO A 371 10.44 -13.99 -1.31
C PRO A 371 10.81 -14.97 -0.20
N ALA A 372 10.51 -14.60 1.05
CA ALA A 372 10.44 -15.58 2.14
C ALA A 372 9.10 -16.33 2.10
N GLY A 373 8.95 -17.36 2.93
CA GLY A 373 7.73 -18.16 3.02
C GLY A 373 6.49 -17.38 3.48
N PRO A 374 5.32 -18.03 3.52
CA PRO A 374 4.04 -17.36 3.80
C PRO A 374 3.97 -16.75 5.21
N MET A 375 4.72 -17.29 6.19
CA MET A 375 4.75 -16.78 7.56
C MET A 375 5.77 -15.64 7.78
N TYR A 376 6.81 -15.52 6.95
CA TYR A 376 7.98 -14.70 7.24
C TYR A 376 8.27 -13.66 6.18
N ASN A 377 8.74 -12.48 6.61
CA ASN A 377 9.36 -11.48 5.75
C ASN A 377 10.79 -11.93 5.37
N ARG A 378 11.41 -11.26 4.39
CA ARG A 378 12.78 -11.56 3.95
C ARG A 378 13.84 -11.39 5.05
N ASP A 379 13.56 -10.55 6.05
CA ASP A 379 14.40 -10.34 7.23
C ASP A 379 14.19 -11.39 8.34
N GLY A 380 13.30 -12.37 8.10
CA GLY A 380 12.95 -13.43 9.05
C GLY A 380 11.95 -13.01 10.12
N THR A 381 11.45 -11.77 10.14
CA THR A 381 10.36 -11.35 11.03
C THR A 381 9.03 -11.98 10.60
N VAL A 382 8.10 -12.15 11.54
CA VAL A 382 6.77 -12.72 11.22
C VAL A 382 5.94 -11.69 10.46
N ARG A 383 5.30 -12.10 9.37
CA ARG A 383 4.44 -11.21 8.57
C ARG A 383 3.22 -10.78 9.37
N ARG A 384 2.82 -9.51 9.25
CA ARG A 384 1.58 -9.00 9.85
C ARG A 384 0.36 -9.77 9.38
N SER A 385 0.27 -10.09 8.09
CA SER A 385 -0.81 -10.93 7.55
C SER A 385 -0.90 -12.33 8.17
N TRP A 386 0.15 -12.79 8.87
CA TRP A 386 0.15 -14.06 9.57
C TRP A 386 -0.30 -13.93 11.04
N TYR A 387 0.33 -13.02 11.80
CA TYR A 387 0.09 -12.87 13.25
C TYR A 387 -1.10 -11.95 13.59
N ASP A 388 -1.46 -11.04 12.69
CA ASP A 388 -2.58 -10.09 12.81
C ASP A 388 -3.30 -9.95 11.45
N PRO A 389 -3.96 -11.01 10.95
CA PRO A 389 -4.70 -10.98 9.69
C PRO A 389 -5.83 -9.94 9.68
N VAL A 390 -6.51 -9.71 10.81
CA VAL A 390 -7.62 -8.74 10.90
C VAL A 390 -7.09 -7.31 10.78
N GLY A 391 -6.05 -6.94 11.53
CA GLY A 391 -5.44 -5.61 11.43
C GLY A 391 -4.64 -5.40 10.15
N TRP A 392 -4.13 -6.46 9.51
CA TRP A 392 -3.48 -6.37 8.19
C TRP A 392 -4.41 -5.76 7.12
N ALA A 393 -5.70 -6.10 7.13
CA ALA A 393 -6.71 -5.53 6.25
C ALA A 393 -7.45 -4.30 6.85
N GLY A 394 -7.00 -3.79 8.01
CA GLY A 394 -7.63 -2.67 8.70
C GLY A 394 -9.03 -2.95 9.28
N LEU A 395 -9.38 -4.24 9.47
CA LEU A 395 -10.66 -4.67 10.03
C LEU A 395 -10.69 -4.67 11.56
N ASP A 396 -9.56 -4.43 12.21
CA ASP A 396 -9.43 -4.18 13.66
C ASP A 396 -10.27 -2.96 14.11
N LYS A 397 -10.56 -2.05 13.18
CA LYS A 397 -11.44 -0.88 13.36
C LYS A 397 -12.92 -1.16 13.04
N VAL A 398 -13.23 -2.32 12.46
CA VAL A 398 -14.56 -2.66 11.93
C VAL A 398 -15.07 -3.93 12.60
N PRO A 399 -15.93 -3.84 13.63
CA PRO A 399 -16.45 -5.03 14.29
C PRO A 399 -17.40 -5.82 13.36
N PRO A 400 -17.49 -7.15 13.53
CA PRO A 400 -18.51 -7.98 12.87
C PRO A 400 -19.93 -7.43 13.07
N PRO A 401 -20.87 -7.62 12.12
CA PRO A 401 -22.20 -7.00 12.17
C PRO A 401 -22.97 -7.18 13.48
N VAL A 402 -22.99 -8.39 14.05
CA VAL A 402 -23.66 -8.68 15.32
C VAL A 402 -22.99 -7.94 16.50
N VAL A 403 -21.66 -7.90 16.51
CA VAL A 403 -20.88 -7.20 17.55
C VAL A 403 -21.07 -5.68 17.43
N LYS A 404 -21.08 -5.16 16.19
CA LYS A 404 -21.29 -3.74 15.89
C LYS A 404 -22.59 -3.21 16.50
N ARG A 405 -23.69 -3.94 16.34
CA ARG A 405 -24.99 -3.54 16.91
C ARG A 405 -24.98 -3.49 18.43
N ARG A 406 -24.37 -4.50 19.07
CA ARG A 406 -24.20 -4.50 20.53
C ARG A 406 -23.40 -3.29 21.01
N LEU A 407 -22.26 -3.01 20.38
CA LEU A 407 -21.40 -1.87 20.73
C LEU A 407 -22.12 -0.52 20.58
N ILE A 408 -22.94 -0.35 19.53
CA ILE A 408 -23.74 0.87 19.37
C ILE A 408 -24.76 1.01 20.50
N SER A 409 -25.47 -0.08 20.84
CA SER A 409 -26.45 -0.08 21.93
C SER A 409 -25.81 0.22 23.29
N GLU A 410 -24.64 -0.36 23.57
CA GLU A 410 -23.86 -0.10 24.79
C GLU A 410 -23.44 1.37 24.85
N ARG A 411 -22.88 1.90 23.75
CA ARG A 411 -22.44 3.30 23.69
C ARG A 411 -23.58 4.30 23.81
N LEU A 412 -24.76 3.99 23.27
CA LEU A 412 -25.96 4.81 23.47
C LEU A 412 -26.35 4.88 24.95
N GLY A 413 -26.33 3.75 25.66
CA GLY A 413 -26.59 3.71 27.10
C GLY A 413 -25.56 4.46 27.93
N GLU A 414 -24.28 4.37 27.57
CA GLU A 414 -23.21 5.16 28.19
C GLU A 414 -23.43 6.67 28.00
N ILE A 415 -23.70 7.12 26.78
CA ILE A 415 -23.96 8.54 26.51
C ILE A 415 -25.18 9.02 27.31
N ASP A 416 -26.25 8.23 27.39
CA ASP A 416 -27.43 8.58 28.17
C ASP A 416 -27.12 8.75 29.67
N GLY A 417 -26.29 7.86 30.23
CA GLY A 417 -25.80 7.96 31.61
C GLY A 417 -24.90 9.17 31.83
N GLU A 418 -23.92 9.39 30.95
CA GLU A 418 -23.00 10.52 31.06
C GLU A 418 -23.74 11.87 30.90
N GLN A 419 -24.73 11.96 29.99
CA GLN A 419 -25.56 13.15 29.83
C GLN A 419 -26.40 13.46 31.06
N ALA A 420 -26.99 12.43 31.70
CA ALA A 420 -27.75 12.62 32.93
C ALA A 420 -26.87 13.18 34.06
N ALA A 421 -25.66 12.63 34.22
CA ALA A 421 -24.68 13.11 35.21
C ALA A 421 -24.27 14.57 34.94
N ARG A 422 -23.91 14.91 33.70
CA ARG A 422 -23.52 16.29 33.33
C ARG A 422 -24.66 17.27 33.48
N ARG A 423 -25.92 16.88 33.22
CA ARG A 423 -27.08 17.75 33.46
C ARG A 423 -27.26 18.06 34.95
N SER A 424 -27.08 17.07 35.82
CA SER A 424 -27.09 17.29 37.28
C SER A 424 -25.97 18.24 37.71
N GLU A 425 -24.76 18.09 37.16
CA GLU A 425 -23.63 18.98 37.44
C GLU A 425 -23.89 20.42 36.95
N ILE A 426 -24.47 20.58 35.75
CA ILE A 426 -24.88 21.89 35.22
C ILE A 426 -25.89 22.54 36.16
N GLU A 427 -26.87 21.79 36.69
CA GLU A 427 -27.87 22.31 37.62
C GLU A 427 -27.23 22.81 38.93
N GLU A 428 -26.37 22.00 39.55
CA GLU A 428 -25.63 22.36 40.77
C GLU A 428 -24.75 23.60 40.55
N LYS A 429 -23.92 23.60 39.50
CA LYS A 429 -23.05 24.74 39.18
C LYS A 429 -23.85 25.98 38.81
N THR A 430 -24.99 25.84 38.11
CA THR A 430 -25.87 26.97 37.79
C THR A 430 -26.48 27.55 39.06
N GLN A 431 -26.85 26.73 40.04
CA GLN A 431 -27.30 27.21 41.34
C GLN A 431 -26.18 27.98 42.05
N ARG A 432 -24.97 27.44 42.11
CA ARG A 432 -23.82 28.12 42.74
C ARG A 432 -23.46 29.44 42.03
N LEU A 433 -23.56 29.48 40.71
CA LEU A 433 -23.35 30.70 39.91
C LEU A 433 -24.38 31.78 40.29
N ARG A 434 -25.65 31.40 40.47
CA ARG A 434 -26.70 32.34 40.90
C ARG A 434 -26.44 32.86 42.31
N GLU A 435 -26.06 32.00 43.24
CA GLU A 435 -25.70 32.38 44.62
C GLU A 435 -24.55 33.40 44.64
N LEU A 436 -23.45 33.09 43.94
CA LEU A 436 -22.30 33.99 43.81
C LEU A 436 -22.69 35.33 43.15
N GLY A 437 -23.63 35.31 42.19
CA GLY A 437 -24.11 36.50 41.52
C GLY A 437 -24.88 37.42 42.47
N VAL A 438 -25.71 36.85 43.34
CA VAL A 438 -26.41 37.57 44.40
C VAL A 438 -25.42 38.14 45.42
N GLU A 439 -24.44 37.35 45.86
CA GLU A 439 -23.37 37.79 46.78
C GLU A 439 -22.57 38.98 46.18
N ALA A 440 -22.17 38.89 44.91
CA ALA A 440 -21.46 39.96 44.21
C ALA A 440 -22.30 41.25 44.11
N MET A 441 -23.60 41.13 43.79
CA MET A 441 -24.51 42.28 43.74
C MET A 441 -24.65 42.97 45.11
N ALA A 442 -24.70 42.21 46.20
CA ALA A 442 -24.79 42.76 47.56
C ALA A 442 -23.51 43.54 47.95
N MET A 443 -22.34 43.10 47.49
CA MET A 443 -21.06 43.76 47.79
C MET A 443 -20.83 45.06 47.00
N ARG A 444 -21.47 45.22 45.84
CA ARG A 444 -21.20 46.31 44.88
C ARG A 444 -21.37 47.74 45.44
N GLN A 445 -22.22 47.92 46.45
CA GLN A 445 -22.45 49.23 47.08
C GLN A 445 -21.62 49.44 48.37
N GLN A 446 -20.69 48.54 48.69
CA GLN A 446 -19.89 48.57 49.92
C GLN A 446 -18.40 48.80 49.60
N PRO A 447 -17.87 50.03 49.71
CA PRO A 447 -16.50 50.36 49.29
C PRO A 447 -15.40 49.53 49.95
N HIS A 448 -15.62 49.08 51.19
CA HIS A 448 -14.66 48.27 51.94
C HIS A 448 -14.57 46.81 51.47
N LEU A 449 -15.51 46.34 50.63
CA LEU A 449 -15.58 44.97 50.12
C LEU A 449 -15.00 44.81 48.70
N ASN A 450 -14.38 45.85 48.14
CA ASN A 450 -13.91 45.84 46.74
C ASN A 450 -13.03 44.63 46.39
N ARG A 451 -12.09 44.26 47.28
CA ARG A 451 -11.22 43.09 47.06
C ARG A 451 -11.99 41.76 47.04
N LEU A 452 -12.98 41.60 47.92
CA LEU A 452 -13.85 40.42 47.97
C LEU A 452 -14.75 40.36 46.73
N TYR A 453 -15.23 41.51 46.25
CA TYR A 453 -15.98 41.63 45.01
C TYR A 453 -15.16 41.15 43.79
N ASP A 454 -13.92 41.63 43.64
CA ASP A 454 -13.02 41.23 42.53
C ASP A 454 -12.69 39.73 42.54
N GLU A 455 -12.66 39.11 43.73
CA GLU A 455 -12.50 37.65 43.88
C GLU A 455 -13.77 36.90 43.47
N HIS A 456 -14.97 37.42 43.77
CA HIS A 456 -16.25 36.82 43.37
C HIS A 456 -16.51 36.97 41.86
N GLU A 457 -16.19 38.12 41.26
CA GLU A 457 -16.25 38.33 39.80
C GLU A 457 -15.39 37.32 39.05
N ARG A 458 -14.16 37.07 39.52
CA ARG A 458 -13.29 36.03 38.94
C ARG A 458 -13.88 34.63 39.06
N LYS A 459 -14.48 34.29 40.21
CA LYS A 459 -15.16 33.00 40.40
C LYS A 459 -16.41 32.86 39.54
N LEU A 460 -17.18 33.93 39.36
CA LEU A 460 -18.35 33.98 38.47
C LEU A 460 -17.95 33.75 37.02
N ALA A 461 -16.92 34.45 36.54
CA ALA A 461 -16.42 34.27 35.17
C ALA A 461 -15.94 32.83 34.93
N ALA A 462 -15.15 32.28 35.86
CA ALA A 462 -14.65 30.89 35.77
C ALA A 462 -15.80 29.87 35.76
N LEU A 463 -16.75 29.99 36.69
CA LEU A 463 -17.87 29.05 36.80
C LEU A 463 -18.84 29.15 35.60
N SER A 464 -19.05 30.37 35.06
CA SER A 464 -19.83 30.59 33.84
C SER A 464 -19.18 29.89 32.64
N GLU A 465 -17.86 29.99 32.51
CA GLU A 465 -17.11 29.31 31.45
C GLU A 465 -17.16 27.78 31.60
N GLU A 466 -17.01 27.24 32.81
CA GLU A 466 -17.18 25.81 33.08
C GLU A 466 -18.59 25.32 32.68
N ILE A 467 -19.64 26.06 33.03
CA ILE A 467 -21.02 25.73 32.65
C ILE A 467 -21.19 25.78 31.12
N ASN A 468 -20.59 26.76 30.44
CA ASN A 468 -20.65 26.85 28.99
C ASN A 468 -19.96 25.66 28.32
N GLN A 469 -18.81 25.23 28.84
CA GLN A 469 -18.10 24.03 28.36
C GLN A 469 -18.94 22.78 28.57
N LEU A 470 -19.51 22.57 29.76
CA LEU A 470 -20.40 21.43 30.04
C LEU A 470 -21.61 21.41 29.10
N ARG A 471 -22.27 22.56 28.88
CA ARG A 471 -23.41 22.68 27.96
C ARG A 471 -23.01 22.38 26.51
N SER A 472 -21.84 22.85 26.08
CA SER A 472 -21.29 22.56 24.76
C SER A 472 -21.06 21.05 24.56
N THR A 473 -20.45 20.38 25.55
CA THR A 473 -20.24 18.93 25.54
C THR A 473 -21.56 18.16 25.47
N VAL A 474 -22.56 18.50 26.30
CA VAL A 474 -23.89 17.86 26.25
C VAL A 474 -24.56 18.03 24.88
N SER A 475 -24.40 19.18 24.24
CA SER A 475 -24.91 19.43 22.88
C SER A 475 -24.22 18.54 21.84
N GLN A 476 -22.90 18.45 21.88
CA GLN A 476 -22.11 17.57 20.99
C GLN A 476 -22.49 16.10 21.17
N GLU A 477 -22.63 15.65 22.42
CA GLU A 477 -23.07 14.29 22.75
C GLU A 477 -24.49 14.00 22.28
N SER A 478 -25.39 14.98 22.34
CA SER A 478 -26.75 14.83 21.84
C SER A 478 -26.77 14.62 20.32
N ALA A 479 -25.92 15.35 19.61
CA ALA A 479 -25.74 15.17 18.17
C ALA A 479 -25.14 13.79 17.84
N LEU A 480 -24.12 13.35 18.58
CA LEU A 480 -23.51 12.03 18.41
C LEU A 480 -24.51 10.91 18.70
N ARG A 481 -25.26 11.00 19.80
CA ARG A 481 -26.32 10.04 20.16
C ARG A 481 -27.36 9.93 19.05
N ALA A 482 -27.83 11.06 18.52
CA ALA A 482 -28.80 11.07 17.43
C ALA A 482 -28.22 10.46 16.13
N ALA A 483 -26.92 10.65 15.86
CA ALA A 483 -26.24 10.00 14.75
C ALA A 483 -26.13 8.47 14.96
N LEU A 484 -25.72 8.03 16.15
CA LEU A 484 -25.63 6.60 16.50
C LEU A 484 -26.99 5.89 16.45
N ALA A 485 -28.05 6.52 16.96
CA ALA A 485 -29.41 5.96 16.91
C ALA A 485 -29.90 5.79 15.45
N ARG A 486 -29.65 6.79 14.58
CA ARG A 486 -29.96 6.68 13.15
C ARG A 486 -29.15 5.59 12.48
N TYR A 487 -27.86 5.47 12.82
CA TYR A 487 -26.99 4.44 12.27
C TYR A 487 -27.41 3.03 12.72
N GLU A 488 -27.83 2.86 13.98
CA GLU A 488 -28.39 1.60 14.48
C GLU A 488 -29.66 1.21 13.72
N GLN A 489 -30.57 2.16 13.49
CA GLN A 489 -31.78 1.92 12.71
C GLN A 489 -31.45 1.53 11.27
N GLN A 490 -30.52 2.23 10.63
CA GLN A 490 -30.07 1.89 9.27
C GLN A 490 -29.47 0.47 9.18
N LEU A 491 -28.76 0.01 10.21
CA LEU A 491 -28.26 -1.37 10.31
C LEU A 491 -29.38 -2.40 10.42
N ARG A 492 -30.47 -2.08 11.15
CA ARG A 492 -31.65 -2.96 11.27
C ARG A 492 -32.45 -3.02 9.96
N ASP A 493 -32.56 -1.90 9.27
CA ASP A 493 -33.34 -1.77 8.05
C ASP A 493 -32.57 -2.27 6.81
N GLY A 494 -31.28 -2.62 6.93
CA GLY A 494 -30.43 -3.04 5.82
C GLY A 494 -30.22 -1.93 4.79
N GLY A 495 -30.17 -0.67 5.24
CA GLY A 495 -30.07 0.50 4.36
C GLY A 495 -28.77 0.54 3.54
N PRO A 496 -28.68 1.41 2.51
CA PRO A 496 -27.48 1.53 1.69
C PRO A 496 -26.31 2.06 2.53
N PHE A 497 -25.17 1.38 2.50
CA PHE A 497 -23.94 1.83 3.15
C PHE A 497 -22.92 2.27 2.10
N ASP A 498 -22.14 3.30 2.43
CA ASP A 498 -20.94 3.61 1.68
C ASP A 498 -19.82 2.63 2.07
N TYR A 499 -19.68 1.58 1.27
CA TYR A 499 -18.69 0.53 1.44
C TYR A 499 -17.25 0.97 1.13
N ARG A 500 -17.05 2.19 0.62
CA ARG A 500 -15.75 2.68 0.14
C ARG A 500 -15.21 3.88 0.92
N SER A 501 -15.94 4.38 1.91
CA SER A 501 -15.53 5.51 2.77
C SER A 501 -14.17 5.31 3.47
N HIS A 502 -13.70 4.08 3.65
CA HIS A 502 -12.39 3.77 4.22
C HIS A 502 -11.23 3.81 3.21
N ILE A 503 -11.53 3.78 1.90
CA ILE A 503 -10.52 3.72 0.84
C ILE A 503 -9.93 5.12 0.67
N ARG A 504 -8.62 5.24 0.90
CA ARG A 504 -7.87 6.47 0.66
C ARG A 504 -7.23 6.45 -0.72
N HIS A 505 -6.72 5.30 -1.13
CA HIS A 505 -6.10 5.10 -2.43
C HIS A 505 -6.87 4.06 -3.22
N VAL A 506 -7.67 4.51 -4.19
CA VAL A 506 -8.47 3.61 -5.03
C VAL A 506 -7.56 2.91 -6.04
N HIS A 507 -7.72 1.60 -6.15
CA HIS A 507 -6.98 0.76 -7.07
C HIS A 507 -7.69 0.73 -8.43
N GLU A 508 -7.56 1.81 -9.21
CA GLU A 508 -8.23 1.90 -10.50
C GLU A 508 -7.30 1.52 -11.66
N PRO A 509 -7.78 0.69 -12.60
CA PRO A 509 -7.05 0.44 -13.83
C PRO A 509 -6.99 1.73 -14.65
N THR A 510 -5.88 1.91 -15.36
CA THR A 510 -5.68 3.08 -16.22
C THR A 510 -6.78 3.14 -17.29
N ALA A 511 -7.60 4.20 -17.29
CA ALA A 511 -8.71 4.33 -18.23
C ALA A 511 -8.25 4.32 -19.70
N ALA A 512 -8.82 3.41 -20.49
CA ALA A 512 -8.48 3.21 -21.91
C ALA A 512 -8.68 4.48 -22.77
N ALA A 513 -9.49 5.45 -22.31
CA ALA A 513 -9.82 6.68 -23.03
C ALA A 513 -8.66 7.70 -23.12
N THR A 514 -7.60 7.57 -22.30
CA THR A 514 -6.39 8.42 -22.42
C THR A 514 -5.41 7.94 -23.50
N LEU A 515 -5.68 6.79 -24.14
CA LEU A 515 -4.78 6.14 -25.11
C LEU A 515 -4.86 6.69 -26.54
N ARG A 516 -5.48 7.86 -26.78
CA ARG A 516 -5.28 8.64 -28.02
C ARG A 516 -3.92 9.35 -28.04
N ILE A 517 -2.91 8.70 -27.51
CA ILE A 517 -1.51 9.11 -27.65
C ILE A 517 -1.17 8.89 -29.12
N THR A 518 -0.86 9.97 -29.84
CA THR A 518 -0.41 9.88 -31.23
C THR A 518 0.87 9.03 -31.27
N ARG A 519 1.09 8.26 -32.35
CA ARG A 519 2.33 7.47 -32.54
C ARG A 519 3.61 8.28 -32.27
N VAL A 520 3.54 9.60 -32.49
CA VAL A 520 4.60 10.57 -32.22
C VAL A 520 4.94 10.66 -30.73
N ALA A 521 3.95 10.70 -29.84
CA ALA A 521 4.16 10.73 -28.40
C ALA A 521 4.70 9.40 -27.87
N GLU A 522 4.33 8.26 -28.46
CA GLU A 522 4.95 6.96 -28.16
C GLU A 522 6.43 6.92 -28.59
N LEU A 523 6.72 7.38 -29.81
CA LEU A 523 8.08 7.43 -30.33
C LEU A 523 8.96 8.38 -29.49
N TRP A 524 8.43 9.54 -29.13
CA TRP A 524 9.09 10.46 -28.19
C TRP A 524 9.34 9.78 -26.85
N ALA A 525 8.34 9.05 -26.32
CA ALA A 525 8.48 8.39 -25.03
C ALA A 525 9.58 7.32 -25.02
N ALA A 526 9.73 6.60 -26.14
CA ALA A 526 10.77 5.59 -26.32
C ALA A 526 12.18 6.19 -26.52
N LEU A 527 12.30 7.30 -27.24
CA LEU A 527 13.60 7.86 -27.63
C LEU A 527 14.16 8.87 -26.63
N SER A 528 13.29 9.59 -25.90
CA SER A 528 13.70 10.79 -25.15
C SER A 528 14.68 10.53 -24.00
N SER A 529 14.61 9.41 -23.29
CA SER A 529 15.62 9.08 -22.27
C SER A 529 17.01 8.88 -22.87
N GLY A 530 17.10 8.16 -23.99
CA GLY A 530 18.36 7.94 -24.70
C GLY A 530 18.89 9.21 -25.36
N LEU A 531 18.00 9.99 -25.99
CA LEU A 531 18.36 11.26 -26.63
C LEU A 531 18.89 12.28 -25.62
N MET A 532 18.30 12.36 -24.42
CA MET A 532 18.79 13.22 -23.34
C MET A 532 20.21 12.85 -22.93
N LEU A 533 20.50 11.56 -22.74
CA LEU A 533 21.85 11.10 -22.39
C LEU A 533 22.86 11.43 -23.49
N ILE A 534 22.52 11.21 -24.76
CA ILE A 534 23.37 11.56 -25.90
C ILE A 534 23.63 13.08 -25.91
N LEU A 535 22.59 13.91 -25.76
CA LEU A 535 22.72 15.37 -25.76
C LEU A 535 23.53 15.88 -24.55
N LEU A 536 23.40 15.25 -23.38
CA LEU A 536 24.21 15.58 -22.20
C LEU A 536 25.69 15.24 -22.42
N VAL A 537 25.99 14.09 -23.04
CA VAL A 537 27.36 13.71 -23.41
C VAL A 537 27.94 14.67 -24.45
N LEU A 538 27.16 15.05 -25.47
CA LEU A 538 27.58 16.05 -26.44
C LEU A 538 27.85 17.41 -25.78
N LEU A 539 27.01 17.83 -24.84
CA LEU A 539 27.21 19.06 -24.08
C LEU A 539 28.51 19.01 -23.26
N LEU A 540 28.79 17.87 -22.62
CA LEU A 540 30.03 17.64 -21.86
C LEU A 540 31.27 17.69 -22.74
N LEU A 541 31.22 17.10 -23.94
CA LEU A 541 32.37 17.01 -24.84
C LEU A 541 32.64 18.30 -25.61
N PHE A 542 31.60 19.00 -26.07
CA PHE A 542 31.73 20.12 -27.01
C PHE A 542 31.49 21.50 -26.38
N ALA A 543 30.80 21.59 -25.25
CA ALA A 543 30.49 22.88 -24.62
C ALA A 543 30.55 22.81 -23.07
N PRO A 544 31.67 22.35 -22.46
CA PRO A 544 31.78 22.17 -21.02
C PRO A 544 31.57 23.48 -20.24
N ALA A 545 31.93 24.63 -20.83
CA ALA A 545 31.72 25.96 -20.24
C ALA A 545 30.22 26.29 -20.00
N HIS A 546 29.31 25.66 -20.76
CA HIS A 546 27.87 25.87 -20.65
C HIS A 546 27.14 24.70 -20.02
N LEU A 547 27.85 23.77 -19.36
CA LEU A 547 27.26 22.52 -18.88
C LEU A 547 26.04 22.74 -17.96
N VAL A 548 26.12 23.68 -17.03
CA VAL A 548 25.03 23.96 -16.07
C VAL A 548 23.81 24.54 -16.78
N ILE A 549 23.99 25.64 -17.52
CA ILE A 549 22.89 26.34 -18.20
C ILE A 549 22.30 25.48 -19.32
N GLY A 550 23.15 24.80 -20.09
CA GLY A 550 22.75 23.89 -21.15
C GLY A 550 21.97 22.69 -20.63
N SER A 551 22.35 22.11 -19.48
CA SER A 551 21.58 21.03 -18.85
C SER A 551 20.19 21.50 -18.41
N ILE A 552 20.09 22.69 -17.81
CA ILE A 552 18.80 23.28 -17.40
C ILE A 552 17.91 23.51 -18.62
N ALA A 553 18.46 24.09 -19.70
CA ALA A 553 17.72 24.34 -20.94
C ALA A 553 17.24 23.02 -21.59
N LEU A 554 18.08 22.00 -21.60
CA LEU A 554 17.76 20.68 -22.13
C LEU A 554 16.64 20.00 -21.32
N ILE A 555 16.72 20.05 -19.99
CA ILE A 555 15.66 19.56 -19.09
C ILE A 555 14.34 20.29 -19.39
N LEU A 556 14.35 21.62 -19.38
CA LEU A 556 13.15 22.42 -19.66
C LEU A 556 12.54 22.10 -21.02
N LEU A 557 13.35 21.94 -22.07
CA LEU A 557 12.90 21.56 -23.40
C LEU A 557 12.16 20.22 -23.39
N PHE A 558 12.76 19.19 -22.77
CA PHE A 558 12.16 17.86 -22.73
C PHE A 558 10.87 17.83 -21.92
N PHE A 559 10.83 18.52 -20.77
CA PHE A 559 9.61 18.65 -19.98
C PHE A 559 8.51 19.43 -20.73
N THR A 560 8.86 20.44 -21.53
CA THR A 560 7.90 21.20 -22.35
C THR A 560 7.29 20.32 -23.45
N ILE A 561 8.14 19.56 -24.17
CA ILE A 561 7.67 18.62 -25.20
C ILE A 561 6.78 17.55 -24.57
N GLU A 562 7.17 17.01 -23.42
CA GLU A 562 6.37 16.04 -22.66
C GLU A 562 5.01 16.61 -22.24
N ALA A 563 5.01 17.80 -21.64
CA ALA A 563 3.78 18.46 -21.19
C ALA A 563 2.83 18.75 -22.37
N THR A 564 3.39 19.04 -23.54
CA THR A 564 2.62 19.21 -24.79
C THR A 564 1.96 17.90 -25.21
N PHE A 565 2.70 16.80 -25.26
CA PHE A 565 2.12 15.49 -25.61
C PHE A 565 1.09 14.98 -24.61
N ARG A 566 1.20 15.37 -23.33
CA ARG A 566 0.24 15.00 -22.28
C ARG A 566 -0.98 15.92 -22.18
N GLY A 567 -1.04 17.01 -22.96
CA GLY A 567 -2.08 18.03 -22.81
C GLY A 567 -2.01 18.78 -21.48
N GLN A 568 -0.84 18.79 -20.83
CA GLN A 568 -0.59 19.40 -19.53
C GLN A 568 0.25 20.68 -19.63
N ILE A 569 0.43 21.24 -20.83
CA ILE A 569 1.28 22.43 -21.04
C ILE A 569 0.89 23.61 -20.14
N ILE A 570 -0.42 23.83 -19.94
CA ILE A 570 -0.91 24.88 -19.05
C ILE A 570 -0.44 24.64 -17.62
N ARG A 571 -0.64 23.42 -17.09
CA ARG A 571 -0.19 23.06 -15.73
C ARG A 571 1.31 23.17 -15.58
N PHE A 572 2.07 22.74 -16.58
CA PHE A 572 3.53 22.83 -16.58
C PHE A 572 4.01 24.28 -16.55
N VAL A 573 3.47 25.14 -17.41
CA VAL A 573 3.79 26.58 -17.44
C VAL A 573 3.42 27.23 -16.11
N THR A 574 2.24 26.94 -15.54
CA THR A 574 1.85 27.46 -14.23
C THR A 574 2.84 27.05 -13.14
N ARG A 575 3.20 25.76 -13.05
CA ARG A 575 4.18 25.26 -12.06
C ARG A 575 5.56 25.89 -12.25
N LEU A 576 6.02 26.03 -13.48
CA LEU A 576 7.30 26.67 -13.81
C LEU A 576 7.30 28.14 -13.40
N THR A 577 6.21 28.88 -13.68
CA THR A 577 6.07 30.28 -13.28
C THR A 577 6.07 30.43 -11.76
N VAL A 578 5.34 29.57 -11.03
CA VAL A 578 5.36 29.57 -9.55
C VAL A 578 6.76 29.29 -9.03
N LEU A 579 7.46 28.29 -9.57
CA LEU A 579 8.84 27.98 -9.17
C LEU A 579 9.78 29.17 -9.41
N LEU A 580 9.70 29.80 -10.59
CA LEU A 580 10.50 30.98 -10.92
C LEU A 580 10.16 32.17 -10.01
N ALA A 581 8.89 32.37 -9.67
CA ALA A 581 8.46 33.40 -8.74
C ALA A 581 9.01 33.15 -7.32
N VAL A 582 9.01 31.89 -6.84
CA VAL A 582 9.61 31.52 -5.55
C VAL A 582 11.12 31.77 -5.56
N VAL A 583 11.82 31.33 -6.62
CA VAL A 583 13.26 31.57 -6.76
C VAL A 583 13.57 33.06 -6.82
N ALA A 584 12.82 33.84 -7.61
CA ALA A 584 12.95 35.29 -7.66
C ALA A 584 12.70 35.92 -6.28
N SER A 585 11.67 35.50 -5.56
CA SER A 585 11.38 35.98 -4.20
C SER A 585 12.52 35.67 -3.24
N LEU A 586 13.12 34.47 -3.29
CA LEU A 586 14.27 34.09 -2.47
C LEU A 586 15.52 34.93 -2.82
N VAL A 587 15.77 35.17 -4.10
CA VAL A 587 16.86 36.04 -4.56
C VAL A 587 16.64 37.46 -4.07
N LEU A 588 15.42 37.99 -4.16
CA LEU A 588 15.07 39.32 -3.65
C LEU A 588 15.22 39.38 -2.12
N LEU A 589 14.72 38.40 -1.38
CA LEU A 589 14.87 38.32 0.07
C LEU A 589 16.33 38.30 0.49
N ARG A 590 17.18 37.53 -0.20
CA ARG A 590 18.62 37.48 0.09
C ARG A 590 19.31 38.80 -0.25
N THR A 591 18.99 39.39 -1.40
CA THR A 591 19.66 40.59 -1.90
C THR A 591 19.25 41.83 -1.12
N PHE A 592 17.97 41.91 -0.72
CA PHE A 592 17.37 43.06 -0.04
C PHE A 592 17.09 42.81 1.45
N PHE A 593 17.71 41.79 2.05
CA PHE A 593 17.40 41.37 3.43
C PHE A 593 17.43 42.53 4.42
N TRP A 594 18.52 43.31 4.42
CA TRP A 594 18.68 44.43 5.33
C TRP A 594 17.73 45.59 5.05
N GLN A 595 17.45 45.87 3.78
CA GLN A 595 16.49 46.90 3.37
C GLN A 595 15.07 46.52 3.82
N ILE A 596 14.69 45.24 3.72
CA ILE A 596 13.41 44.72 4.20
C ILE A 596 13.32 44.84 5.72
N VAL A 597 14.37 44.47 6.46
CA VAL A 597 14.42 44.61 7.93
C VAL A 597 14.28 46.07 8.35
N VAL A 598 15.01 46.99 7.72
CA VAL A 598 14.93 48.42 8.00
C VAL A 598 13.53 48.97 7.71
N ALA A 599 12.94 48.62 6.56
CA ALA A 599 11.58 49.04 6.21
C ALA A 599 10.53 48.51 7.20
N LEU A 600 10.69 47.27 7.68
CA LEU A 600 9.80 46.66 8.67
C LEU A 600 9.92 47.38 10.03
N LEU A 601 11.13 47.66 10.49
CA LEU A 601 11.36 48.41 11.73
C LEU A 601 10.79 49.84 11.66
N LEU A 602 10.92 50.51 10.52
CA LEU A 602 10.31 51.82 10.28
C LEU A 602 8.77 51.74 10.32
N LEU A 603 8.18 50.73 9.67
CA LEU A 603 6.72 50.51 9.72
C LEU A 603 6.22 50.23 11.13
N ILE A 604 6.92 49.41 11.91
CA ILE A 604 6.59 49.14 13.31
C ILE A 604 6.70 50.43 14.14
N GLY A 605 7.78 51.19 13.97
CA GLY A 605 7.94 52.48 14.64
C GLY A 605 6.81 53.46 14.29
N LEU A 606 6.45 53.56 13.01
CA LEU A 606 5.38 54.45 12.55
C LEU A 606 4.01 54.00 13.06
N TYR A 607 3.78 52.69 13.15
CA TYR A 607 2.57 52.12 13.74
C TYR A 607 2.45 52.44 15.24
N ILE A 608 3.54 52.27 16.01
CA ILE A 608 3.56 52.63 17.44
C ILE A 608 3.29 54.12 17.63
N ILE A 609 3.88 54.98 16.79
CA ILE A 609 3.62 56.43 16.85
C ILE A 609 2.14 56.72 16.55
N ALA A 610 1.56 56.09 15.52
CA ALA A 610 0.16 56.28 15.17
C ALA A 610 -0.80 55.79 16.27
N ASP A 611 -0.46 54.69 16.95
CA ASP A 611 -1.22 54.14 18.07
C ASP A 611 -1.16 55.09 19.28
N ASN A 612 0.03 55.56 19.65
CA ASN A 612 0.22 56.54 20.73
C ASN A 612 -0.50 57.86 20.45
N VAL A 613 -0.48 58.35 19.20
CA VAL A 613 -1.20 59.56 18.80
C VAL A 613 -2.72 59.35 18.85
N ARG A 614 -3.21 58.18 18.45
CA ARG A 614 -4.64 57.83 18.62
C ARG A 614 -5.04 57.80 20.08
N GLU A 615 -4.22 57.22 20.95
CA GLU A 615 -4.47 57.18 22.40
C GLU A 615 -4.58 58.59 22.97
N LEU A 616 -3.66 59.48 22.61
CA LEU A 616 -3.69 60.90 23.01
C LEU A 616 -4.96 61.64 22.56
N LEU A 617 -5.44 61.37 21.34
CA LEU A 617 -6.63 62.01 20.75
C LEU A 617 -7.97 61.47 21.31
N VAL A 618 -7.97 60.32 21.99
CA VAL A 618 -9.16 59.74 22.63
C VAL A 618 -9.31 60.19 24.10
N THR A 619 -8.25 60.79 24.67
CA THR A 619 -8.22 61.30 26.06
C THR A 619 -8.57 62.79 26.23
N GLU A 620 -9.01 63.48 25.19
CA GLU A 620 -9.76 64.76 25.29
C GLU A 620 -11.25 64.53 24.99
#